data_AF-A0A316VGB9-F1
#
_entry.id   AF-A0A316VGB9-F1
#
_cell.length_a   1.000
_cell.length_b   1.000
_cell.length_c   1.000
_cell.angle_alpha   90.00
_cell.angle_beta   90.00
_cell.angle_gamma   90.00
#
_symmetry.space_group_name_H-M   'P 1'
#
loop_
_entity.id
_entity.type
_entity.pdbx_description
1 polymer ?
#
loop_
_entity_poly.entity_id
_entity_poly.type
_entity_poly.pdbx_seq_one_letter_code
_entity_poly.pdbx_strand_id
1 'polypeptide(L)'
;MVAYCTFISLIFLSVLALPNPTLISGLSSSSSSSDGSSRKELDCSDFDKKNESFHEDLNESNFQILLTHRSKGYESSHGQSNTERDVYLVINPRFVIDSCTIWDRTRIPDKSRINLFERGTRRKREASELVRTTNSPIRRPEQSKVELTERQKFLKDKSSRIRRTAREEIKSSKAEIKKLKKHYYQFHDSRIAADGAKIQRGNTIRDAWADKYIELETVKSNIRRHERSGNYLQHIPAIHQALHEQANKMKDIPNRLEKEMSDLKSKGRVDTNQYWEHSLEESQKYWKFRDEVDQHKDLIRFNKKSLRKLEKHKVQ
;
A
#
# COMPACT_ATOMS: atom_id res chain seq x y z
N MET A 1 39.50 18.10 0.45
CA MET A 1 39.94 16.78 -0.07
C MET A 1 39.34 15.59 0.67
N VAL A 2 39.43 15.52 2.02
CA VAL A 2 38.95 14.36 2.80
C VAL A 2 37.47 14.01 2.56
N ALA A 3 36.58 15.01 2.47
CA ALA A 3 35.15 14.79 2.20
C ALA A 3 34.84 14.28 0.77
N TYR A 4 35.74 14.50 -0.18
CA TYR A 4 35.57 14.04 -1.55
C TYR A 4 35.98 12.56 -1.68
N CYS A 5 37.06 12.17 -1.02
CA CYS A 5 37.47 10.77 -0.95
C CYS A 5 36.43 9.89 -0.26
N THR A 6 35.83 10.33 0.85
CA THR A 6 34.79 9.56 1.55
C THR A 6 33.52 9.39 0.71
N PHE A 7 33.14 10.40 -0.08
CA PHE A 7 31.99 10.31 -0.98
C PHE A 7 32.24 9.32 -2.14
N ILE A 8 33.44 9.32 -2.71
CA ILE A 8 33.82 8.34 -3.76
C ILE A 8 33.87 6.92 -3.20
N SER A 9 34.42 6.71 -2.00
CA SER A 9 34.46 5.40 -1.35
C SER A 9 33.06 4.83 -1.07
N LEU A 10 32.10 5.68 -0.68
CA LEU A 10 30.71 5.27 -0.49
C LEU A 10 30.01 4.85 -1.79
N ILE A 11 30.32 5.52 -2.91
CA ILE A 11 29.84 5.11 -4.23
C ILE A 11 30.40 3.73 -4.60
N PHE A 12 31.70 3.52 -4.43
CA PHE A 12 32.35 2.22 -4.70
C PHE A 12 31.77 1.07 -3.86
N LEU A 13 31.56 1.29 -2.56
CA LEU A 13 30.94 0.30 -1.67
C LEU A 13 29.50 -0.03 -2.08
N SER A 14 28.73 0.94 -2.58
CA SER A 14 27.37 0.71 -3.04
C SER A 14 27.26 -0.04 -4.37
N VAL A 15 28.29 0.04 -5.23
CA VAL A 15 28.35 -0.66 -6.52
C VAL A 15 28.86 -2.09 -6.36
N LEU A 16 29.78 -2.34 -5.41
CA LEU A 16 30.35 -3.66 -5.14
C LEU A 16 29.48 -4.55 -4.24
N ALA A 17 28.54 -3.98 -3.47
CA ALA A 17 27.69 -4.73 -2.53
C ALA A 17 26.46 -5.42 -3.18
N LEU A 18 26.44 -5.62 -4.50
CA LEU A 18 25.40 -6.45 -5.12
C LEU A 18 25.75 -7.94 -4.93
N PRO A 19 24.79 -8.78 -4.50
CA PRO A 19 25.04 -10.18 -4.23
C PRO A 19 25.48 -10.91 -5.50
N ASN A 20 26.65 -11.56 -5.44
CA ASN A 20 27.09 -12.52 -6.45
C ASN A 20 25.99 -13.59 -6.60
N PRO A 21 25.36 -13.75 -7.78
CA PRO A 21 24.55 -14.92 -8.03
C PRO A 21 25.49 -16.12 -8.08
N THR A 22 25.32 -17.01 -7.12
CA THR A 22 26.06 -18.26 -6.97
C THR A 22 26.04 -19.03 -8.29
N LEU A 23 27.23 -19.22 -8.87
CA LEU A 23 27.46 -20.04 -10.05
C LEU A 23 27.16 -21.51 -9.72
N ILE A 24 26.04 -22.04 -10.20
CA ILE A 24 25.86 -23.49 -10.36
C ILE A 24 26.45 -23.85 -11.72
N SER A 25 27.64 -24.44 -11.67
CA SER A 25 28.36 -25.03 -12.79
C SER A 25 27.71 -26.36 -13.22
N GLY A 26 27.37 -26.48 -14.51
CA GLY A 26 26.85 -27.70 -15.13
C GLY A 26 27.09 -27.72 -16.63
N LEU A 27 28.27 -28.23 -17.00
CA LEU A 27 28.77 -28.78 -18.28
C LEU A 27 27.88 -28.76 -19.56
N SER A 28 28.36 -27.99 -20.54
CA SER A 28 28.61 -28.30 -21.97
C SER A 28 27.73 -29.30 -22.76
N SER A 29 27.21 -28.84 -23.90
CA SER A 29 27.61 -29.33 -25.24
C SER A 29 27.05 -28.45 -26.37
N SER A 30 27.85 -28.39 -27.44
CA SER A 30 27.80 -27.53 -28.62
C SER A 30 26.84 -28.01 -29.72
N SER A 31 26.24 -27.08 -30.47
CA SER A 31 26.19 -27.12 -31.94
C SER A 31 25.65 -25.80 -32.51
N SER A 32 26.33 -25.33 -33.54
CA SER A 32 26.10 -24.14 -34.37
C SER A 32 24.92 -24.28 -35.33
N SER A 33 24.17 -23.19 -35.53
CA SER A 33 23.74 -22.76 -36.87
C SER A 33 23.17 -21.35 -36.80
N SER A 34 23.65 -20.50 -37.71
CA SER A 34 23.17 -19.15 -37.98
C SER A 34 21.72 -19.15 -38.45
N ASP A 35 20.95 -18.15 -38.06
CA ASP A 35 20.13 -17.43 -39.04
C ASP A 35 19.75 -16.03 -38.54
N GLY A 36 19.96 -15.07 -39.45
CA GLY A 36 19.69 -13.66 -39.24
C GLY A 36 18.20 -13.37 -39.30
N SER A 37 17.67 -12.71 -38.27
CA SER A 37 16.36 -12.08 -38.35
C SER A 37 16.41 -10.73 -37.65
N SER A 38 16.53 -9.69 -38.47
CA SER A 38 16.36 -8.29 -38.09
C SER A 38 14.94 -8.06 -37.58
N ARG A 39 14.77 -8.04 -36.25
CA ARG A 39 13.51 -7.70 -35.61
C ARG A 39 13.65 -6.36 -34.89
N LYS A 40 12.85 -5.40 -35.36
CA LYS A 40 12.77 -4.01 -34.93
C LYS A 40 12.72 -3.90 -33.40
N GLU A 41 13.67 -3.17 -32.85
CA GLU A 41 13.67 -2.71 -31.46
C GLU A 41 12.43 -1.84 -31.24
N LEU A 42 11.55 -2.27 -30.35
CA LEU A 42 10.48 -1.43 -29.82
C LEU A 42 11.09 -0.57 -28.72
N ASP A 43 11.14 0.73 -28.99
CA ASP A 43 11.53 1.76 -28.06
C ASP A 43 10.50 1.84 -26.92
N CYS A 44 10.91 1.46 -25.70
CA CYS A 44 10.05 1.47 -24.51
C CYS A 44 10.23 2.75 -23.68
N SER A 45 10.57 3.87 -24.31
CA SER A 45 10.70 5.18 -23.63
C SER A 45 9.36 5.86 -23.29
N ASP A 46 8.22 5.33 -23.73
CA ASP A 46 6.92 6.03 -23.65
C ASP A 46 5.98 5.60 -22.50
N PHE A 47 6.39 4.67 -21.62
CA PHE A 47 5.49 4.20 -20.55
C PHE A 47 5.31 5.17 -19.36
N ASP A 48 6.11 6.22 -19.26
CA ASP A 48 6.02 7.19 -18.15
C ASP A 48 5.18 8.44 -18.45
N LYS A 49 4.54 8.57 -19.62
CA LYS A 49 3.80 9.80 -20.00
C LYS A 49 2.32 9.64 -20.36
N LYS A 50 1.72 8.44 -20.27
CA LYS A 50 0.34 8.22 -20.77
C LYS A 50 -0.72 7.82 -19.74
N ASN A 51 -0.49 8.08 -18.45
CA ASN A 51 -1.50 7.86 -17.39
C ASN A 51 -1.97 9.13 -16.66
N GLU A 52 -1.64 10.32 -17.18
CA GLU A 52 -2.20 11.61 -16.73
C GLU A 52 -3.14 12.20 -17.80
N SER A 53 -4.20 11.48 -18.15
CA SER A 53 -5.44 12.09 -18.69
C SER A 53 -6.57 11.07 -18.75
N PHE A 54 -7.18 10.76 -17.61
CA PHE A 54 -8.60 10.42 -17.63
C PHE A 54 -9.27 11.33 -16.59
N HIS A 55 -9.99 12.29 -17.14
CA HIS A 55 -10.77 13.29 -16.46
C HIS A 55 -11.81 12.67 -15.53
N GLU A 56 -12.10 13.43 -14.48
CA GLU A 56 -13.35 13.45 -13.74
C GLU A 56 -14.58 13.28 -14.66
N ASP A 57 -15.42 12.32 -14.31
CA ASP A 57 -16.90 12.36 -14.30
C ASP A 57 -17.47 10.97 -14.56
N LEU A 58 -17.64 10.19 -13.49
CA LEU A 58 -18.73 9.23 -13.42
C LEU A 58 -19.38 9.35 -12.04
N ASN A 59 -20.59 9.91 -12.12
CA ASN A 59 -21.64 9.97 -11.12
C ASN A 59 -21.87 8.64 -10.40
N GLU A 60 -22.35 8.80 -9.17
CA GLU A 60 -23.36 8.01 -8.45
C GLU A 60 -23.81 6.67 -9.04
N SER A 61 -24.00 5.72 -8.11
CA SER A 61 -24.84 4.51 -8.21
C SER A 61 -24.17 3.25 -8.75
N ASN A 62 -23.78 2.34 -7.85
CA ASN A 62 -24.19 0.92 -7.89
C ASN A 62 -23.47 0.14 -6.77
N PHE A 63 -24.02 0.21 -5.56
CA PHE A 63 -23.83 -0.86 -4.58
C PHE A 63 -24.91 -1.91 -4.85
N GLN A 64 -24.54 -3.06 -5.41
CA GLN A 64 -25.41 -4.23 -5.37
C GLN A 64 -25.38 -4.81 -3.96
N ILE A 65 -26.44 -4.57 -3.20
CA ILE A 65 -26.70 -5.22 -1.92
C ILE A 65 -27.26 -6.62 -2.25
N LEU A 66 -26.51 -7.67 -1.94
CA LEU A 66 -27.04 -9.04 -1.97
C LEU A 66 -27.85 -9.25 -0.68
N LEU A 67 -29.18 -9.21 -0.79
CA LEU A 67 -30.09 -9.59 0.29
C LEU A 67 -30.35 -11.09 0.21
N THR A 68 -29.73 -11.88 1.09
CA THR A 68 -30.11 -13.28 1.28
C THR A 68 -31.17 -13.39 2.38
N HIS A 69 -32.39 -13.77 2.00
CA HIS A 69 -33.48 -14.02 2.94
C HIS A 69 -33.33 -15.40 3.58
N ARG A 70 -33.25 -15.45 4.92
CA ARG A 70 -33.47 -16.69 5.67
C ARG A 70 -34.69 -16.50 6.56
N SER A 71 -35.82 -17.02 6.11
CA SER A 71 -37.02 -17.16 6.94
C SER A 71 -36.80 -18.32 7.91
N LYS A 72 -36.86 -18.04 9.22
CA LYS A 72 -37.16 -19.06 10.23
C LYS A 72 -38.54 -18.75 10.79
N GLY A 73 -39.53 -19.54 10.40
CA GLY A 73 -40.85 -19.48 11.02
C GLY A 73 -40.80 -20.10 12.41
N TYR A 74 -41.16 -19.34 13.43
CA TYR A 74 -41.62 -19.87 14.70
C TYR A 74 -43.12 -19.63 14.77
N GLU A 75 -43.91 -20.70 14.75
CA GLU A 75 -45.33 -20.63 15.05
C GLU A 75 -45.50 -20.47 16.56
N SER A 76 -46.02 -19.32 16.97
CA SER A 76 -46.56 -19.10 18.32
C SER A 76 -48.06 -19.36 18.28
N SER A 77 -48.54 -20.18 19.22
CA SER A 77 -49.94 -20.62 19.32
C SER A 77 -50.94 -19.53 19.73
N HIS A 78 -50.52 -18.26 19.83
CA HIS A 78 -51.40 -17.12 20.09
C HIS A 78 -51.20 -16.02 19.04
N GLY A 79 -51.72 -16.25 17.83
CA GLY A 79 -52.38 -15.25 16.97
C GLY A 79 -51.72 -13.88 16.69
N GLN A 80 -50.42 -13.70 16.93
CA GLN A 80 -49.68 -12.48 16.59
C GLN A 80 -48.30 -12.83 16.02
N SER A 81 -48.15 -12.65 14.71
CA SER A 81 -46.88 -12.85 14.01
C SER A 81 -45.97 -11.64 14.22
N ASN A 82 -45.02 -11.72 15.14
CA ASN A 82 -43.90 -10.79 15.18
C ASN A 82 -42.83 -11.31 14.20
N THR A 83 -42.57 -10.55 13.14
CA THR A 83 -41.46 -10.82 12.22
C THR A 83 -40.23 -10.10 12.72
N GLU A 84 -39.36 -10.81 13.42
CA GLU A 84 -38.02 -10.33 13.74
C GLU A 84 -37.16 -10.40 12.47
N ARG A 85 -36.59 -9.27 12.05
CA ARG A 85 -35.75 -9.17 10.85
C ARG A 85 -34.30 -9.03 11.27
N ASP A 86 -33.56 -10.13 11.20
CA ASP A 86 -32.11 -10.08 11.30
C ASP A 86 -31.50 -9.63 9.97
N VAL A 87 -30.84 -8.47 9.97
CA VAL A 87 -30.05 -7.99 8.83
C VAL A 87 -28.58 -8.18 9.15
N TYR A 88 -27.95 -9.17 8.50
CA TYR A 88 -26.51 -9.40 8.63
C TYR A 88 -25.76 -8.61 7.55
N LEU A 89 -24.94 -7.65 7.99
CA LEU A 89 -23.96 -6.98 7.14
C LEU A 89 -22.65 -7.77 7.21
N VAL A 90 -22.35 -8.56 6.18
CA VAL A 90 -21.08 -9.30 6.12
C VAL A 90 -19.99 -8.38 5.57
N ILE A 91 -19.24 -7.75 6.47
CA ILE A 91 -17.96 -7.11 6.17
C ILE A 91 -16.88 -7.98 6.80
N ASN A 92 -16.08 -8.65 5.97
CA ASN A 92 -14.77 -9.30 6.24
C ASN A 92 -14.54 -9.96 7.63
N PRO A 93 -14.25 -11.27 7.72
CA PRO A 93 -14.31 -12.03 8.96
C PRO A 93 -13.06 -11.83 9.83
N ARG A 94 -12.97 -10.74 10.60
CA ARG A 94 -11.96 -10.63 11.67
C ARG A 94 -12.26 -9.69 12.83
N PHE A 95 -13.49 -9.21 12.99
CA PHE A 95 -13.92 -8.52 14.20
C PHE A 95 -15.29 -9.05 14.64
N VAL A 96 -15.33 -9.75 15.77
CA VAL A 96 -16.55 -9.91 16.56
C VAL A 96 -16.73 -8.60 17.31
N ILE A 97 -17.68 -7.78 16.87
CA ILE A 97 -18.14 -6.62 17.62
C ILE A 97 -19.32 -7.09 18.45
N ASP A 98 -19.25 -6.89 19.76
CA ASP A 98 -20.34 -7.12 20.69
C ASP A 98 -21.64 -6.48 20.18
N SER A 99 -22.73 -7.23 20.32
CA SER A 99 -24.08 -6.89 19.88
C SER A 99 -24.49 -5.47 20.28
N CYS A 100 -24.47 -4.55 19.32
CA CYS A 100 -25.24 -3.32 19.40
C CYS A 100 -26.65 -3.61 18.87
N THR A 101 -27.61 -3.64 19.78
CA THR A 101 -29.04 -3.58 19.45
C THR A 101 -29.29 -2.29 18.67
N ILE A 102 -29.52 -2.41 17.37
CA ILE A 102 -30.02 -1.32 16.55
C ILE A 102 -31.50 -1.16 16.91
N TRP A 103 -31.82 -0.08 17.63
CA TRP A 103 -33.20 0.29 17.88
C TRP A 103 -33.80 0.81 16.58
N ASP A 104 -34.68 -0.01 16.00
CA ASP A 104 -35.46 0.34 14.83
C ASP A 104 -36.41 1.50 15.18
N ARG A 105 -36.26 2.64 14.49
CA ARG A 105 -37.06 3.86 14.71
C ARG A 105 -38.42 3.71 14.04
N THR A 106 -39.25 2.80 14.53
CA THR A 106 -40.66 2.74 14.15
C THR A 106 -41.55 2.97 15.37
N ARG A 107 -42.28 4.09 15.32
CA ARG A 107 -43.41 4.51 16.17
C ARG A 107 -43.26 4.32 17.68
N ILE A 108 -42.68 5.34 18.32
CA ILE A 108 -42.93 5.62 19.74
C ILE A 108 -44.27 6.40 19.82
N PRO A 109 -45.29 5.93 20.56
CA PRO A 109 -46.53 6.66 20.74
C PRO A 109 -46.29 7.97 21.51
N ASP A 110 -46.93 9.04 21.02
CA ASP A 110 -46.68 10.46 21.31
C ASP A 110 -46.86 10.92 22.78
N LYS A 111 -47.16 10.01 23.72
CA LYS A 111 -47.49 10.37 25.11
C LYS A 111 -46.34 10.26 26.11
N SER A 112 -45.21 9.63 25.75
CA SER A 112 -44.05 9.47 26.64
C SER A 112 -42.94 10.51 26.45
N ARG A 113 -43.05 11.39 25.43
CA ARG A 113 -42.08 12.47 25.16
C ARG A 113 -42.18 13.67 26.09
N ILE A 114 -43.32 13.86 26.76
CA ILE A 114 -43.56 15.06 27.58
C ILE A 114 -42.83 14.96 28.95
N ASN A 115 -42.66 13.75 29.51
CA ASN A 115 -42.06 13.60 30.85
C ASN A 115 -40.52 13.63 30.91
N LEU A 116 -39.81 13.47 29.78
CA LEU A 116 -38.33 13.55 29.75
C LEU A 116 -37.82 14.99 29.59
N PHE A 117 -38.61 15.87 28.98
CA PHE A 117 -38.22 17.26 28.77
C PHE A 117 -38.31 18.07 30.07
N GLU A 118 -39.31 17.80 30.92
CA GLU A 118 -39.47 18.48 32.22
C GLU A 118 -38.43 18.05 33.28
N ARG A 119 -37.89 16.82 33.20
CA ARG A 119 -36.78 16.40 34.08
C ARG A 119 -35.44 17.05 33.72
N GLY A 120 -35.23 17.38 32.44
CA GLY A 120 -34.02 18.07 31.98
C GLY A 120 -33.97 19.55 32.35
N THR A 121 -35.13 20.22 32.42
CA THR A 121 -35.22 21.65 32.75
C THR A 121 -35.17 21.92 34.26
N ARG A 122 -35.60 20.99 35.12
CA ARG A 122 -35.46 21.11 36.58
C ARG A 122 -34.00 21.05 37.06
N ARG A 123 -33.19 20.12 36.52
CA ARG A 123 -31.75 20.02 36.86
C ARG A 123 -30.94 21.25 36.43
N LYS A 124 -31.35 21.95 35.37
CA LYS A 124 -30.69 23.21 34.96
C LYS A 124 -30.98 24.36 35.91
N ARG A 125 -32.14 24.41 36.57
CA ARG A 125 -32.46 25.46 37.55
C ARG A 125 -31.74 25.23 38.89
N GLU A 126 -31.68 23.98 39.37
CA GLU A 126 -30.96 23.65 40.61
C GLU A 126 -29.43 23.85 40.47
N ALA A 127 -28.85 23.55 39.29
CA ALA A 127 -27.45 23.86 39.02
C ALA A 127 -27.16 25.37 38.92
N SER A 128 -28.17 26.18 38.56
CA SER A 128 -28.03 27.65 38.50
C SER A 128 -28.08 28.29 39.89
N GLU A 129 -28.80 27.67 40.83
CA GLU A 129 -28.92 28.16 42.21
C GLU A 129 -27.67 27.83 43.05
N LEU A 130 -27.03 26.69 42.82
CA LEU A 130 -25.76 26.31 43.48
C LEU A 130 -24.55 27.16 43.05
N VAL A 131 -24.64 27.86 41.91
CA VAL A 131 -23.59 28.77 41.41
C VAL A 131 -23.69 30.16 42.06
N ARG A 132 -24.82 30.52 42.69
CA ARG A 132 -24.97 31.86 43.32
C ARG A 132 -24.45 31.94 44.75
N THR A 133 -24.32 30.84 45.48
CA THR A 133 -23.93 30.82 46.90
C THR A 133 -22.44 30.59 47.16
N THR A 134 -21.62 30.43 46.12
CA THR A 134 -20.15 30.27 46.24
C THR A 134 -19.34 31.45 45.68
N ASN A 135 -19.98 32.62 45.52
CA ASN A 135 -19.35 33.88 45.11
C ASN A 135 -18.47 34.52 46.21
N SER A 136 -17.76 33.71 46.98
CA SER A 136 -16.53 34.20 47.61
C SER A 136 -15.54 34.42 46.47
N PRO A 137 -14.90 35.60 46.33
CA PRO A 137 -13.86 35.81 45.35
C PRO A 137 -12.69 34.89 45.73
N ILE A 138 -12.67 33.69 45.16
CA ILE A 138 -11.54 32.79 45.19
C ILE A 138 -10.43 33.56 44.49
N ARG A 139 -9.57 34.21 45.29
CA ARG A 139 -8.32 34.81 44.84
C ARG A 139 -7.60 33.72 44.07
N ARG A 140 -7.66 33.76 42.74
CA ARG A 140 -6.86 32.89 41.90
C ARG A 140 -5.42 33.16 42.32
N PRO A 141 -4.67 32.15 42.80
CA PRO A 141 -3.26 32.36 43.10
C PRO A 141 -2.62 32.95 41.86
N GLU A 142 -1.93 34.08 42.00
CA GLU A 142 -1.16 34.68 40.92
C GLU A 142 -0.13 33.64 40.48
N GLN A 143 -0.47 32.85 39.46
CA GLN A 143 0.50 31.98 38.81
C GLN A 143 1.65 32.88 38.37
N SER A 144 2.83 32.58 38.90
CA SER A 144 4.00 33.40 38.65
C SER A 144 4.22 33.49 37.14
N LYS A 145 4.61 34.67 36.64
CA LYS A 145 4.92 34.86 35.21
C LYS A 145 5.89 33.80 34.68
N VAL A 146 6.78 33.30 35.55
CA VAL A 146 7.73 32.20 35.30
C VAL A 146 7.00 30.90 34.90
N GLU A 147 6.00 30.48 35.67
CA GLU A 147 5.21 29.26 35.42
C GLU A 147 4.48 29.30 34.05
N LEU A 148 3.97 30.47 33.66
CA LEU A 148 3.33 30.67 32.36
C LEU A 148 4.33 30.53 31.20
N THR A 149 5.52 31.11 31.31
CA THR A 149 6.59 30.96 30.30
C THR A 149 7.07 29.53 30.17
N GLU A 150 7.26 28.81 31.29
CA GLU A 150 7.68 27.41 31.29
C GLU A 150 6.63 26.52 30.63
N ARG A 151 5.35 26.72 30.97
CA ARG A 151 4.23 26.00 30.35
C ARG A 151 4.15 26.27 28.85
N GLN A 152 4.36 27.51 28.41
CA GLN A 152 4.36 27.86 26.99
C GLN A 152 5.54 27.20 26.25
N LYS A 153 6.73 27.18 26.84
CA LYS A 153 7.91 26.50 26.28
C LYS A 153 7.66 24.98 26.16
N PHE A 154 7.13 24.36 27.21
CA PHE A 154 6.77 22.94 27.20
C PHE A 154 5.76 22.60 26.10
N LEU A 155 4.71 23.42 25.92
CA LEU A 155 3.73 23.21 24.85
C LEU A 155 4.34 23.38 23.46
N LYS A 156 5.23 24.38 23.28
CA LYS A 156 5.97 24.57 22.03
C LYS A 156 6.84 23.35 21.70
N ASP A 157 7.57 22.82 22.68
CA ASP A 157 8.43 21.63 22.52
C ASP A 157 7.61 20.37 22.26
N LYS A 158 6.49 20.18 22.97
CA LYS A 158 5.56 19.08 22.69
C LYS A 158 5.01 19.16 21.27
N SER A 159 4.63 20.36 20.81
CA SER A 159 4.14 20.57 19.44
C SER A 159 5.20 20.30 18.37
N SER A 160 6.47 20.61 18.64
CA SER A 160 7.57 20.41 17.69
C SER A 160 7.88 18.92 17.55
N ARG A 161 7.89 18.18 18.67
CA ARG A 161 8.03 16.72 18.69
C ARG A 161 6.93 16.03 17.88
N ILE A 162 5.67 16.35 18.14
CA ILE A 162 4.53 15.76 17.41
C ILE A 162 4.65 16.03 15.90
N ARG A 163 5.04 17.25 15.51
CA ARG A 163 5.23 17.59 14.08
C ARG A 163 6.36 16.81 13.44
N ARG A 164 7.47 16.60 14.16
CA ARG A 164 8.60 15.81 13.66
C ARG A 164 8.19 14.35 13.45
N THR A 165 7.58 13.73 14.46
CA THR A 165 7.09 12.34 14.37
C THR A 165 6.10 12.15 13.23
N ALA A 166 5.09 13.03 13.10
CA ALA A 166 4.12 12.94 12.02
C ALA A 166 4.76 13.06 10.62
N ARG A 167 5.81 13.88 10.46
CA ARG A 167 6.54 14.01 9.19
C ARG A 167 7.37 12.76 8.89
N GLU A 168 8.03 12.19 9.89
CA GLU A 168 8.80 10.96 9.79
C GLU A 168 7.88 9.78 9.41
N GLU A 169 6.72 9.66 10.05
CA GLU A 169 5.71 8.63 9.75
C GLU A 169 5.13 8.77 8.33
N ILE A 170 4.83 10.01 7.88
CA ILE A 170 4.40 10.26 6.50
C ILE A 170 5.49 9.84 5.52
N LYS A 171 6.75 10.18 5.80
CA LYS A 171 7.88 9.82 4.93
C LYS A 171 8.05 8.31 4.86
N SER A 172 8.03 7.63 6.00
CA SER A 172 8.14 6.18 6.11
C SER A 172 6.99 5.47 5.36
N SER A 173 5.74 5.89 5.60
CA SER A 173 4.57 5.31 4.93
C SER A 173 4.60 5.48 3.40
N LYS A 174 5.07 6.64 2.91
CA LYS A 174 5.26 6.84 1.46
C LYS A 174 6.33 5.91 0.88
N ALA A 175 7.42 5.70 1.60
CA ALA A 175 8.49 4.78 1.19
C ALA A 175 7.98 3.33 1.15
N GLU A 176 7.19 2.92 2.15
CA GLU A 176 6.62 1.58 2.18
C GLU A 176 5.59 1.38 1.06
N ILE A 177 4.69 2.33 0.81
CA ILE A 177 3.77 2.26 -0.36
C ILE A 177 4.56 2.09 -1.68
N LYS A 178 5.67 2.82 -1.85
CA LYS A 178 6.51 2.69 -3.05
C LYS A 178 7.12 1.29 -3.14
N LYS A 179 7.58 0.72 -2.03
CA LYS A 179 8.13 -0.64 -1.94
C LYS A 179 7.05 -1.70 -2.24
N LEU A 180 5.87 -1.58 -1.62
CA LEU A 180 4.72 -2.46 -1.85
C LEU A 180 4.31 -2.47 -3.32
N LYS A 181 4.19 -1.29 -3.94
CA LYS A 181 3.89 -1.17 -5.37
C LYS A 181 4.94 -1.89 -6.22
N LYS A 182 6.23 -1.67 -5.92
CA LYS A 182 7.32 -2.34 -6.65
C LYS A 182 7.19 -3.86 -6.58
N HIS A 183 7.00 -4.42 -5.38
CA HIS A 183 6.85 -5.87 -5.22
C HIS A 183 5.60 -6.41 -5.93
N TYR A 184 4.47 -5.71 -5.81
CA TYR A 184 3.24 -6.11 -6.48
C TYR A 184 3.40 -6.11 -8.01
N TYR A 185 3.94 -5.05 -8.60
CA TYR A 185 4.13 -4.99 -10.06
C TYR A 185 5.14 -6.03 -10.56
N GLN A 186 6.23 -6.30 -9.83
CA GLN A 186 7.15 -7.40 -10.20
C GLN A 186 6.42 -8.76 -10.26
N PHE A 187 5.55 -9.04 -9.29
CA PHE A 187 4.73 -10.23 -9.27
C PHE A 187 3.66 -10.25 -10.37
N HIS A 188 2.99 -9.11 -10.62
CA HIS A 188 1.85 -9.00 -11.52
C HIS A 188 2.27 -8.94 -12.99
N ASP A 189 3.24 -8.09 -13.32
CA ASP A 189 3.70 -7.85 -14.69
C ASP A 189 4.31 -9.11 -15.30
N SER A 190 5.02 -9.91 -14.49
CA SER A 190 5.56 -11.21 -14.93
C SER A 190 4.49 -12.22 -15.31
N ARG A 191 3.32 -12.17 -14.66
CA ARG A 191 2.17 -13.02 -14.99
C ARG A 191 1.41 -12.53 -16.22
N ILE A 192 1.30 -11.21 -16.39
CA ILE A 192 0.81 -10.62 -17.64
C ILE A 192 1.73 -11.02 -18.81
N ALA A 193 3.05 -10.97 -18.62
CA ALA A 193 4.00 -11.41 -19.63
C ALA A 193 3.86 -12.91 -19.95
N ALA A 194 3.59 -13.75 -18.94
CA ALA A 194 3.32 -15.17 -19.14
C ALA A 194 2.05 -15.38 -19.98
N ASP A 195 0.98 -14.62 -19.72
CA ASP A 195 -0.23 -14.63 -20.54
C ASP A 195 0.06 -14.24 -21.99
N GLY A 196 0.85 -13.18 -22.21
CA GLY A 196 1.32 -12.77 -23.54
C GLY A 196 2.17 -13.83 -24.25
N ALA A 197 2.95 -14.61 -23.48
CA ALA A 197 3.72 -15.74 -23.97
C ALA A 197 2.89 -17.02 -24.21
N LYS A 198 1.57 -16.95 -24.02
CA LYS A 198 0.62 -18.08 -24.10
C LYS A 198 0.84 -19.16 -23.04
N ILE A 199 1.41 -18.80 -21.90
CA ILE A 199 1.54 -19.68 -20.72
C ILE A 199 0.40 -19.33 -19.79
N GLN A 200 -0.78 -19.87 -20.10
CA GLN A 200 -2.03 -19.53 -19.42
C GLN A 200 -2.04 -19.97 -17.95
N ARG A 201 -2.99 -19.44 -17.18
CA ARG A 201 -3.30 -19.97 -15.83
C ARG A 201 -3.62 -21.48 -15.90
N GLY A 202 -3.25 -22.21 -14.86
CA GLY A 202 -3.29 -23.67 -14.85
C GLY A 202 -2.13 -24.37 -15.54
N ASN A 203 -1.18 -23.63 -16.13
CA ASN A 203 0.03 -24.26 -16.63
C ASN A 203 1.04 -24.49 -15.49
N THR A 204 1.42 -25.74 -15.26
CA THR A 204 2.39 -26.22 -14.25
C THR A 204 3.71 -25.44 -14.16
N ILE A 205 4.14 -24.80 -15.25
CA ILE A 205 5.40 -24.05 -15.32
C ILE A 205 5.23 -22.52 -15.17
N ARG A 206 4.00 -22.01 -15.00
CA ARG A 206 3.70 -20.57 -15.10
C ARG A 206 4.53 -19.75 -14.13
N ASP A 207 4.62 -20.20 -12.87
CA ASP A 207 5.38 -19.47 -11.84
C ASP A 207 6.89 -19.53 -12.09
N ALA A 208 7.43 -20.71 -12.43
CA ALA A 208 8.84 -20.84 -12.77
C ALA A 208 9.23 -19.98 -13.99
N TRP A 209 8.35 -19.89 -14.97
CA TRP A 209 8.54 -19.01 -16.13
C TRP A 209 8.47 -17.53 -15.73
N ALA A 210 7.51 -17.15 -14.89
CA ALA A 210 7.37 -15.77 -14.40
C ALA A 210 8.59 -15.33 -13.58
N ASP A 211 9.14 -16.20 -12.74
CA ASP A 211 10.36 -15.93 -11.98
C ASP A 211 11.56 -15.70 -12.91
N LYS A 212 11.69 -16.50 -13.97
CA LYS A 212 12.72 -16.31 -14.99
C LYS A 212 12.55 -15.02 -15.78
N TYR A 213 11.30 -14.63 -16.05
CA TYR A 213 11.01 -13.33 -16.67
C TYR A 213 11.43 -12.16 -15.76
N ILE A 214 11.20 -12.24 -14.45
CA ILE A 214 11.67 -11.23 -13.47
C ILE A 214 13.20 -11.15 -13.48
N GLU A 215 13.88 -12.29 -13.52
CA GLU A 215 15.35 -12.37 -13.62
C GLU A 215 15.84 -11.67 -14.90
N LEU A 216 15.22 -11.98 -16.04
CA LEU A 216 15.53 -11.39 -17.34
C LEU A 216 15.40 -9.87 -17.33
N GLU A 217 14.26 -9.34 -16.88
CA GLU A 217 14.02 -7.89 -16.81
C GLU A 217 14.96 -7.20 -15.82
N THR A 218 15.32 -7.87 -14.72
CA THR A 218 16.31 -7.35 -13.75
C THR A 218 17.68 -7.23 -14.38
N VAL A 219 18.12 -8.26 -15.12
CA VAL A 219 19.41 -8.24 -15.83
C VAL A 219 19.41 -7.16 -16.92
N LYS A 220 18.36 -7.09 -17.76
CA LYS A 220 18.22 -6.05 -18.79
C LYS A 220 18.28 -4.64 -18.18
N SER A 221 17.57 -4.42 -17.07
CA SER A 221 17.60 -3.15 -16.34
C SER A 221 18.99 -2.80 -15.79
N ASN A 222 19.71 -3.79 -15.26
CA ASN A 222 21.08 -3.59 -14.74
C ASN A 222 22.07 -3.26 -15.87
N ILE A 223 22.02 -3.94 -17.02
CA ILE A 223 22.83 -3.61 -18.19
C ILE A 223 22.62 -2.14 -18.58
N ARG A 224 21.35 -1.73 -18.76
CA ARG A 224 21.00 -0.33 -19.09
C ARG A 224 21.46 0.66 -18.02
N ARG A 225 21.44 0.27 -16.74
CA ARG A 225 21.91 1.13 -15.63
C ARG A 225 23.42 1.32 -15.70
N HIS A 226 24.19 0.26 -15.92
CA HIS A 226 25.64 0.33 -16.05
C HIS A 226 26.05 1.14 -17.27
N GLU A 227 25.41 0.92 -18.42
CA GLU A 227 25.67 1.70 -19.64
C GLU A 227 25.35 3.19 -19.45
N ARG A 228 24.18 3.53 -18.90
CA ARG A 228 23.84 4.94 -18.61
C ARG A 228 24.81 5.58 -17.62
N SER A 229 25.16 4.86 -16.55
CA SER A 229 26.09 5.37 -15.53
C SER A 229 27.50 5.55 -16.11
N GLY A 230 27.93 4.64 -16.98
CA GLY A 230 29.18 4.76 -17.74
C GLY A 230 29.18 6.02 -18.59
N ASN A 231 28.11 6.26 -19.36
CA ASN A 231 27.98 7.46 -20.19
C ASN A 231 28.00 8.76 -19.37
N TYR A 232 27.33 8.81 -18.21
CA TYR A 232 27.37 10.00 -17.34
C TYR A 232 28.77 10.25 -16.75
N LEU A 233 29.56 9.20 -16.52
CA LEU A 233 30.88 9.26 -15.91
C LEU A 233 32.02 9.20 -16.94
N GLN A 234 31.75 9.53 -18.21
CA GLN A 234 32.75 9.55 -19.28
C GLN A 234 33.98 10.42 -18.98
N HIS A 235 33.84 11.44 -18.12
CA HIS A 235 34.92 12.31 -17.68
C HIS A 235 35.90 11.64 -16.70
N ILE A 236 35.57 10.45 -16.17
CA ILE A 236 36.45 9.62 -15.32
C ILE A 236 36.70 8.29 -16.04
N PRO A 237 37.74 8.20 -16.90
CA PRO A 237 37.91 7.08 -17.83
C PRO A 237 37.91 5.71 -17.16
N ALA A 238 38.56 5.56 -16.01
CA ALA A 238 38.62 4.30 -15.28
C ALA A 238 37.24 3.81 -14.82
N ILE A 239 36.38 4.71 -14.33
CA ILE A 239 35.03 4.34 -13.87
C ILE A 239 34.11 4.07 -15.06
N HIS A 240 34.20 4.90 -16.10
CA HIS A 240 33.48 4.69 -17.36
C HIS A 240 33.76 3.29 -17.93
N GLN A 241 35.05 2.95 -18.10
CA GLN A 241 35.46 1.65 -18.62
C GLN A 241 34.96 0.49 -17.74
N ALA A 242 35.15 0.57 -16.42
CA ALA A 242 34.70 -0.48 -15.50
C ALA A 242 33.18 -0.74 -15.58
N LEU A 243 32.37 0.32 -15.72
CA LEU A 243 30.91 0.18 -15.85
C LEU A 243 30.50 -0.45 -17.17
N HIS A 244 31.13 -0.06 -18.29
CA HIS A 244 30.85 -0.69 -19.59
C HIS A 244 31.34 -2.14 -19.66
N GLU A 245 32.49 -2.46 -19.06
CA GLU A 245 32.95 -3.84 -18.92
C GLU A 245 31.96 -4.68 -18.10
N GLN A 246 31.43 -4.14 -16.99
CA GLN A 246 30.40 -4.82 -16.20
C GLN A 246 29.11 -5.04 -17.00
N ALA A 247 28.65 -4.04 -17.76
CA ALA A 247 27.52 -4.18 -18.66
C ALA A 247 27.76 -5.27 -19.70
N ASN A 248 28.95 -5.28 -20.33
CA ASN A 248 29.33 -6.26 -21.35
C ASN A 248 29.36 -7.69 -20.80
N LYS A 249 29.91 -7.90 -19.58
CA LYS A 249 29.91 -9.20 -18.91
C LYS A 249 28.50 -9.77 -18.67
N MET A 250 27.49 -8.90 -18.60
CA MET A 250 26.10 -9.30 -18.39
C MET A 250 25.32 -9.56 -19.69
N LYS A 251 25.85 -9.20 -20.87
CA LYS A 251 25.11 -9.27 -22.16
C LYS A 251 24.74 -10.68 -22.59
N ASP A 252 25.45 -11.70 -22.12
CA ASP A 252 25.17 -13.10 -22.47
C ASP A 252 24.04 -13.70 -21.61
N ILE A 253 23.77 -13.12 -20.43
CA ILE A 253 22.80 -13.65 -19.46
C ILE A 253 21.36 -13.59 -20.01
N PRO A 254 20.88 -12.50 -20.64
CA PRO A 254 19.55 -12.45 -21.25
C PRO A 254 19.29 -13.59 -22.24
N ASN A 255 20.24 -13.88 -23.12
CA ASN A 255 20.10 -14.95 -24.11
C ASN A 255 19.94 -16.32 -23.45
N ARG A 256 20.71 -16.58 -22.38
CA ARG A 256 20.59 -17.80 -21.58
C ARG A 256 19.20 -17.91 -20.94
N LEU A 257 18.72 -16.84 -20.31
CA LEU A 257 17.41 -16.82 -19.64
C LEU A 257 16.26 -16.97 -20.63
N GLU A 258 16.34 -16.34 -21.80
CA GLU A 258 15.34 -16.49 -22.87
C GLU A 258 15.28 -17.94 -23.38
N LYS A 259 16.43 -18.62 -23.48
CA LYS A 259 16.47 -20.06 -23.78
C LYS A 259 15.83 -20.90 -22.68
N GLU A 260 16.17 -20.66 -21.41
CA GLU A 260 15.57 -21.36 -20.26
C GLU A 260 14.04 -21.17 -20.22
N MET A 261 13.56 -19.95 -20.51
CA MET A 261 12.13 -19.64 -20.60
C MET A 261 11.43 -20.37 -21.75
N SER A 262 12.09 -20.49 -22.91
CA SER A 262 11.59 -21.28 -24.03
C SER A 262 11.53 -22.77 -23.70
N ASP A 263 12.55 -23.29 -23.03
CA ASP A 263 12.62 -24.68 -22.58
C ASP A 263 11.51 -24.98 -21.56
N LEU A 264 11.29 -24.08 -20.59
CA LEU A 264 10.16 -24.18 -19.66
C LEU A 264 8.84 -24.24 -20.40
N LYS A 265 8.62 -23.31 -21.35
CA LYS A 265 7.39 -23.25 -22.16
C LYS A 265 7.07 -24.59 -22.84
N SER A 266 8.09 -25.29 -23.34
CA SER A 266 7.92 -26.59 -24.00
C SER A 266 7.56 -27.74 -23.05
N LYS A 267 7.89 -27.63 -21.75
CA LYS A 267 7.66 -28.66 -20.72
C LYS A 267 6.30 -28.52 -20.04
N GLY A 268 5.66 -27.37 -20.19
CA GLY A 268 4.41 -27.04 -19.54
C GLY A 268 3.25 -27.94 -19.95
N ARG A 269 2.50 -28.43 -18.98
CA ARG A 269 1.19 -29.07 -19.17
C ARG A 269 0.11 -28.23 -18.50
N VAL A 270 -1.05 -28.17 -19.12
CA VAL A 270 -2.24 -27.49 -18.59
C VAL A 270 -2.96 -28.44 -17.63
N ASP A 271 -3.13 -28.01 -16.39
CA ASP A 271 -3.93 -28.66 -15.37
C ASP A 271 -5.06 -27.70 -14.93
N THR A 272 -6.30 -28.15 -15.07
CA THR A 272 -7.49 -27.38 -14.70
C THR A 272 -7.59 -27.11 -13.20
N ASN A 273 -7.02 -27.97 -12.35
CA ASN A 273 -7.02 -27.74 -10.91
C ASN A 273 -6.08 -26.59 -10.54
N GLN A 274 -4.91 -26.55 -11.19
CA GLN A 274 -3.94 -25.46 -11.02
C GLN A 274 -4.46 -24.11 -11.53
N TYR A 275 -5.45 -24.10 -12.43
CA TYR A 275 -6.05 -22.85 -12.88
C TYR A 275 -6.65 -22.06 -11.71
N TRP A 276 -7.43 -22.75 -10.88
CA TRP A 276 -8.08 -22.15 -9.72
C TRP A 276 -7.07 -21.75 -8.66
N GLU A 277 -6.03 -22.56 -8.45
CA GLU A 277 -4.94 -22.24 -7.52
C GLU A 277 -4.22 -20.95 -7.92
N HIS A 278 -3.78 -20.82 -9.19
CA HIS A 278 -3.14 -19.60 -9.68
C HIS A 278 -4.07 -18.39 -9.57
N SER A 279 -5.34 -18.55 -9.95
CA SER A 279 -6.31 -17.45 -9.89
C SER A 279 -6.57 -17.00 -8.44
N LEU A 280 -6.65 -17.94 -7.51
CA LEU A 280 -6.85 -17.66 -6.09
C LEU A 280 -5.61 -16.96 -5.51
N GLU A 281 -4.41 -17.45 -5.82
CA GLU A 281 -3.16 -16.85 -5.35
C GLU A 281 -2.96 -15.42 -5.87
N GLU A 282 -3.18 -15.20 -7.18
CA GLU A 282 -3.13 -13.86 -7.79
C GLU A 282 -4.11 -12.90 -7.08
N SER A 283 -5.33 -13.37 -6.81
CA SER A 283 -6.35 -12.59 -6.11
C SER A 283 -5.94 -12.27 -4.67
N GLN A 284 -5.47 -13.26 -3.92
CA GLN A 284 -5.03 -13.08 -2.52
C GLN A 284 -3.88 -12.08 -2.42
N LYS A 285 -2.90 -12.16 -3.33
CA LYS A 285 -1.77 -11.21 -3.38
C LYS A 285 -2.22 -9.79 -3.72
N TYR A 286 -3.18 -9.64 -4.64
CA TYR A 286 -3.77 -8.34 -4.96
C TYR A 286 -4.49 -7.73 -3.75
N TRP A 287 -5.37 -8.48 -3.08
CA TRP A 287 -6.11 -7.99 -1.93
C TRP A 287 -5.20 -7.61 -0.77
N LYS A 288 -4.20 -8.45 -0.46
CA LYS A 288 -3.20 -8.14 0.56
C LYS A 288 -2.44 -6.87 0.25
N PHE A 289 -1.96 -6.70 -0.99
CA PHE A 289 -1.28 -5.49 -1.43
C PHE A 289 -2.18 -4.25 -1.27
N ARG A 290 -3.44 -4.33 -1.69
CA ARG A 290 -4.39 -3.22 -1.61
C ARG A 290 -4.63 -2.81 -0.15
N ASP A 291 -4.88 -3.79 0.72
CA ASP A 291 -5.13 -3.56 2.14
C ASP A 291 -3.93 -2.87 2.82
N GLU A 292 -2.72 -3.36 2.58
CA GLU A 292 -1.48 -2.77 3.13
C GLU A 292 -1.26 -1.34 2.61
N VAL A 293 -1.51 -1.09 1.32
CA VAL A 293 -1.42 0.26 0.74
C VAL A 293 -2.44 1.20 1.35
N ASP A 294 -3.68 0.75 1.54
CA ASP A 294 -4.75 1.59 2.07
C ASP A 294 -4.51 1.90 3.56
N GLN A 295 -3.99 0.97 4.35
CA GLN A 295 -3.52 1.24 5.72
C GLN A 295 -2.49 2.38 5.77
N HIS A 296 -1.47 2.34 4.91
CA HIS A 296 -0.46 3.40 4.86
C HIS A 296 -1.00 4.74 4.33
N LYS A 297 -1.96 4.72 3.39
CA LYS A 297 -2.63 5.94 2.93
C LYS A 297 -3.43 6.59 4.07
N ASP A 298 -4.10 5.80 4.88
CA ASP A 298 -4.88 6.29 6.00
C ASP A 298 -4.00 6.87 7.11
N LEU A 299 -2.86 6.25 7.41
CA LEU A 299 -1.83 6.82 8.30
C LEU A 299 -1.34 8.18 7.78
N ILE A 300 -1.03 8.29 6.48
CA ILE A 300 -0.63 9.56 5.85
C ILE A 300 -1.74 10.60 5.99
N ARG A 301 -3.00 10.21 5.73
CA ARG A 301 -4.17 11.09 5.82
C ARG A 301 -4.37 11.61 7.23
N PHE A 302 -4.30 10.73 8.22
CA PHE A 302 -4.39 11.06 9.64
C PHE A 302 -3.30 12.05 10.06
N ASN A 303 -2.03 11.75 9.75
CA ASN A 303 -0.91 12.60 10.12
C ASN A 303 -0.94 13.96 9.43
N LYS A 304 -1.33 14.03 8.16
CA LYS A 304 -1.55 15.32 7.47
C LYS A 304 -2.65 16.14 8.15
N LYS A 305 -3.75 15.51 8.58
CA LYS A 305 -4.83 16.20 9.31
C LYS A 305 -4.35 16.74 10.65
N SER A 306 -3.54 15.96 11.39
CA SER A 306 -2.94 16.39 12.66
C SER A 306 -1.99 17.57 12.49
N LEU A 307 -1.13 17.55 11.45
CA LEU A 307 -0.24 18.67 11.13
C LEU A 307 -1.03 19.97 10.83
N ARG A 308 -2.08 19.90 10.00
CA ARG A 308 -2.93 21.05 9.68
C ARG A 308 -3.60 21.65 10.93
N LYS A 309 -4.03 20.80 11.89
CA LYS A 309 -4.60 21.29 13.16
C LYS A 309 -3.54 22.03 13.99
N LEU A 310 -2.32 21.50 14.07
CA LEU A 310 -1.23 22.14 14.82
C LEU A 310 -0.76 23.46 14.20
N GLU A 311 -0.86 23.62 12.88
CA GLU A 311 -0.55 24.87 12.19
C GLU A 311 -1.57 25.97 12.47
N LYS A 312 -2.86 25.64 12.55
CA LYS A 312 -3.92 26.61 12.90
C LYS A 312 -3.72 27.24 14.28
N HIS A 313 -3.17 26.50 15.24
CA HIS A 313 -2.91 27.00 16.59
C HIS A 313 -1.65 27.88 16.70
N LYS A 314 -0.92 28.13 15.61
CA LYS A 314 0.23 29.06 15.59
C LYS A 314 -0.14 30.49 15.18
N VAL A 315 -1.34 30.70 14.64
CA VAL A 315 -1.77 31.97 14.03
C VAL A 315 -2.61 32.82 15.00
N GLN A 316 -2.70 32.43 16.28
CA GLN A 316 -3.37 33.18 17.35
C GLN A 316 -2.37 33.54 18.43
#